data_AF-A0A6I1G9W4-F1
#
_entry.id   AF-A0A6I1G9W4-F1
#
_cell.length_a   1.000
_cell.length_b   1.000
_cell.length_c   1.000
_cell.angle_alpha   90.00
_cell.angle_beta   90.00
_cell.angle_gamma   90.00
#
_symmetry.space_group_name_H-M   'P 1'
#
loop_
_entity.id
_entity.type
_entity.pdbx_description
1 polymer ?
#
loop_
_entity_poly.entity_id
_entity_poly.type
_entity_poly.pdbx_seq_one_letter_code
_entity_poly.pdbx_strand_id
1 'polypeptide(L)'
;MKQHQHIEEGESRYGLRRIAASLVVSAFGLAMLAACSSPLTVNSGTDAATGDNTGTSTGATDSHDNDGPEEPSIEVKRFVSCLTSKGFDARSVGWDNNQVGVVELDAAGNPAPSEIRYLEDGTEEHYHATPPELYPHVKSSGGIGNSITKEDWNYVIFRTAADMAGSPYASKQSDYAACEAAVPDFSQSTLSAEDKDANASEEDKASVLQYAQDARAKGFSWIADPSGEHPLTIVIPNTVPEEDVRRFFKECPANDTPVIFAWNGDYPYDTFAVQQAMN
;
A
#
# COMPACT_ATOMS: atom_id res chain seq x y z
N MET A 1 58.30 -5.67 -34.19
CA MET A 1 59.41 -6.47 -33.62
C MET A 1 58.93 -7.09 -32.31
N LYS A 2 59.22 -8.39 -32.12
CA LYS A 2 59.08 -9.21 -30.90
C LYS A 2 59.90 -8.59 -29.73
N GLN A 3 59.74 -8.90 -28.42
CA GLN A 3 59.60 -10.20 -27.71
C GLN A 3 59.28 -9.91 -26.21
N HIS A 4 58.34 -10.64 -25.55
CA HIS A 4 58.48 -11.58 -24.39
C HIS A 4 59.24 -11.07 -23.14
N GLN A 5 58.91 -11.36 -21.87
CA GLN A 5 58.10 -12.37 -21.12
C GLN A 5 57.96 -11.81 -19.67
N HIS A 6 56.95 -12.13 -18.87
CA HIS A 6 57.00 -13.24 -17.91
C HIS A 6 55.61 -13.61 -17.35
N ILE A 7 55.44 -14.92 -17.16
CA ILE A 7 54.32 -15.65 -16.56
C ILE A 7 54.72 -16.04 -15.13
N GLU A 8 53.75 -16.05 -14.21
CA GLU A 8 53.58 -16.98 -13.05
C GLU A 8 52.15 -16.72 -12.53
N GLU A 9 51.11 -17.50 -12.87
CA GLU A 9 50.70 -18.82 -12.35
C GLU A 9 50.61 -18.91 -10.81
N GLY A 10 49.36 -19.02 -10.32
CA GLY A 10 49.00 -19.29 -8.94
C GLY A 10 47.65 -20.02 -8.89
N GLU A 11 47.74 -21.33 -8.69
CA GLU A 11 46.75 -22.38 -8.93
C GLU A 11 45.38 -22.27 -8.22
N SER A 12 44.36 -22.62 -9.00
CA SER A 12 43.10 -23.25 -8.59
C SER A 12 43.38 -24.60 -7.91
N ARG A 13 42.78 -24.84 -6.72
CA ARG A 13 42.58 -26.20 -6.21
C ARG A 13 41.16 -26.42 -5.72
N TYR A 14 40.51 -27.29 -6.48
CA TYR A 14 39.36 -28.10 -6.12
C TYR A 14 39.45 -28.67 -4.70
N GLY A 15 38.33 -28.59 -3.98
CA GLY A 15 38.13 -29.23 -2.68
C GLY A 15 36.69 -29.69 -2.52
N LEU A 16 36.28 -30.69 -3.30
CA LEU A 16 35.06 -31.46 -3.10
C LEU A 16 35.18 -32.22 -1.76
N ARG A 17 34.37 -31.89 -0.76
CA ARG A 17 34.09 -32.78 0.38
C ARG A 17 32.60 -32.86 0.67
N ARG A 18 32.06 -34.03 0.36
CA ARG A 18 30.78 -34.59 0.80
C ARG A 18 30.74 -34.68 2.32
N ILE A 19 29.68 -34.15 2.96
CA ILE A 19 29.13 -34.61 4.25
C ILE A 19 27.62 -34.39 4.12
N ALA A 20 26.87 -35.42 3.72
CA ALA A 20 26.13 -36.35 4.57
C ALA A 20 24.87 -35.72 5.21
N ALA A 21 23.75 -36.34 4.88
CA ALA A 21 22.37 -36.03 5.24
C ALA A 21 22.10 -35.85 6.73
N SER A 22 21.12 -35.00 7.04
CA SER A 22 20.25 -35.18 8.20
C SER A 22 18.84 -34.72 7.84
N LEU A 23 18.00 -35.71 7.54
CA LEU A 23 16.55 -35.61 7.54
C LEU A 23 16.10 -35.41 8.99
N VAL A 24 15.40 -34.32 9.29
CA VAL A 24 14.53 -34.22 10.46
C VAL A 24 13.11 -34.05 9.94
N VAL A 25 12.39 -35.17 9.94
CA VAL A 25 10.95 -35.23 9.81
C VAL A 25 10.38 -34.95 11.19
N SER A 26 9.73 -33.80 11.36
CA SER A 26 8.88 -33.52 12.53
C SER A 26 7.44 -33.40 12.05
N ALA A 27 6.76 -34.54 12.06
CA ALA A 27 5.32 -34.63 11.97
C ALA A 27 4.71 -34.56 13.37
N PHE A 28 3.44 -34.13 13.41
CA PHE A 28 2.45 -34.14 14.50
C PHE A 28 2.32 -32.89 15.37
N GLY A 29 1.12 -32.30 15.27
CA GLY A 29 0.61 -31.27 16.16
C GLY A 29 -0.71 -30.63 15.72
N LEU A 30 -1.67 -31.40 15.19
CA LEU A 30 -3.05 -30.92 15.01
C LEU A 30 -3.71 -30.83 16.40
N ALA A 31 -3.93 -29.62 16.89
CA ALA A 31 -4.83 -29.34 18.01
C ALA A 31 -6.00 -28.49 17.50
N MET A 32 -7.07 -29.17 17.10
CA MET A 32 -8.42 -28.61 17.19
C MET A 32 -8.86 -28.61 18.66
N LEU A 33 -9.53 -27.54 19.09
CA LEU A 33 -10.51 -27.36 20.20
C LEU A 33 -10.41 -25.88 20.61
N ALA A 34 -11.46 -25.07 20.76
CA ALA A 34 -12.88 -25.31 20.79
C ALA A 34 -13.61 -23.99 20.45
N ALA A 35 -14.78 -24.11 19.83
CA ALA A 35 -15.73 -23.03 19.67
C ALA A 35 -16.27 -22.60 21.04
N CYS A 36 -16.19 -21.31 21.35
CA CYS A 36 -16.98 -20.70 22.42
C CYS A 36 -18.34 -20.30 21.85
N SER A 37 -19.30 -21.23 21.94
CA SER A 37 -20.72 -20.95 21.72
C SER A 37 -21.28 -20.20 22.93
N SER A 38 -21.71 -18.96 22.74
CA SER A 38 -22.62 -18.29 23.68
C SER A 38 -24.07 -18.52 23.23
N PRO A 39 -25.01 -18.88 24.14
CA PRO A 39 -26.40 -19.10 23.79
C PRO A 39 -27.14 -17.76 23.60
N LEU A 40 -27.67 -17.56 22.39
CA LEU A 40 -28.70 -16.56 22.13
C LEU A 40 -30.06 -17.09 22.61
N THR A 41 -30.60 -16.45 23.63
CA THR A 41 -31.97 -16.64 24.12
C THR A 41 -32.94 -16.10 23.08
N VAL A 42 -33.64 -17.00 22.37
CA VAL A 42 -34.83 -16.65 21.58
C VAL A 42 -36.04 -16.74 22.50
N ASN A 43 -36.58 -15.60 22.91
CA ASN A 43 -37.88 -15.53 23.55
C ASN A 43 -38.89 -14.98 22.54
N SER A 44 -39.70 -15.89 22.00
CA SER A 44 -40.87 -15.60 21.20
C SER A 44 -41.94 -14.95 22.06
N GLY A 45 -42.35 -13.73 21.71
CA GLY A 45 -43.46 -13.02 22.34
C GLY A 45 -44.18 -12.17 21.30
N THR A 46 -45.17 -12.76 20.65
CA THR A 46 -46.28 -12.05 20.00
C THR A 46 -47.08 -11.28 21.05
N ASP A 47 -47.36 -9.99 20.82
CA ASP A 47 -48.73 -9.47 20.87
C ASP A 47 -48.83 -8.06 20.29
N ALA A 48 -50.04 -7.78 19.79
CA ALA A 48 -50.43 -6.75 18.85
C ALA A 48 -50.49 -5.30 19.40
N ALA A 49 -50.41 -4.35 18.46
CA ALA A 49 -51.47 -3.39 18.11
C ALA A 49 -51.03 -1.90 18.00
N THR A 50 -51.18 -1.39 16.77
CA THR A 50 -51.66 -0.05 16.38
C THR A 50 -50.80 1.20 16.64
N GLY A 51 -50.48 1.92 15.56
CA GLY A 51 -49.96 3.28 15.61
C GLY A 51 -49.54 3.78 14.23
N ASP A 52 -50.50 4.25 13.44
CA ASP A 52 -50.33 4.96 12.17
C ASP A 52 -49.54 6.27 12.39
N ASN A 53 -48.51 6.52 11.59
CA ASN A 53 -48.15 7.87 11.11
C ASN A 53 -46.94 7.86 10.16
N THR A 54 -47.21 8.27 8.91
CA THR A 54 -46.38 9.12 8.05
C THR A 54 -44.88 8.82 7.97
N GLY A 55 -44.47 8.14 6.90
CA GLY A 55 -43.07 8.04 6.50
C GLY A 55 -42.94 8.03 4.98
N THR A 56 -42.62 9.19 4.42
CA THR A 56 -42.23 9.44 3.04
C THR A 56 -41.40 8.30 2.46
N SER A 57 -41.89 7.67 1.39
CA SER A 57 -41.09 6.84 0.50
C SER A 57 -40.13 7.74 -0.28
N THR A 58 -38.92 7.89 0.21
CA THR A 58 -37.75 8.23 -0.60
C THR A 58 -36.82 7.04 -0.52
N GLY A 59 -36.83 6.23 -1.57
CA GLY A 59 -35.72 5.32 -1.85
C GLY A 59 -34.50 6.18 -2.13
N ALA A 60 -33.59 6.21 -1.18
CA ALA A 60 -32.20 6.56 -1.44
C ALA A 60 -31.44 5.24 -1.43
N THR A 61 -30.94 4.88 -2.60
CA THR A 61 -29.86 3.91 -2.76
C THR A 61 -28.67 4.40 -1.94
N ASP A 62 -28.30 3.65 -0.91
CA ASP A 62 -27.04 3.84 -0.20
C ASP A 62 -25.89 3.53 -1.16
N SER A 63 -25.36 4.57 -1.81
CA SER A 63 -24.04 4.56 -2.44
C SER A 63 -23.03 4.85 -1.34
N HIS A 64 -22.43 3.78 -0.81
CA HIS A 64 -21.15 3.85 -0.10
C HIS A 64 -20.09 4.27 -1.10
N ASP A 65 -19.72 5.55 -1.13
CA ASP A 65 -18.54 6.00 -1.84
C ASP A 65 -18.01 7.28 -1.19
N ASN A 66 -16.70 7.28 -0.94
CA ASN A 66 -15.78 8.40 -0.70
C ASN A 66 -15.34 8.67 0.75
N ASP A 67 -14.56 7.74 1.31
CA ASP A 67 -13.69 7.98 2.46
C ASP A 67 -12.27 8.42 1.99
N GLY A 68 -11.55 9.19 2.83
CA GLY A 68 -10.27 9.88 2.53
C GLY A 68 -9.04 8.99 2.40
N PRO A 69 -7.82 9.43 2.79
CA PRO A 69 -6.74 8.50 3.03
C PRO A 69 -7.09 7.82 4.34
N GLU A 70 -7.87 6.80 4.15
CA GLU A 70 -8.08 5.84 5.17
C GLU A 70 -6.69 5.30 5.55
N GLU A 71 -6.50 5.10 6.86
CA GLU A 71 -5.76 3.92 7.27
C GLU A 71 -6.18 2.78 6.33
N PRO A 72 -5.23 2.09 5.63
CA PRO A 72 -5.62 1.14 4.60
C PRO A 72 -6.73 0.26 5.12
N SER A 73 -7.86 0.20 4.41
CA SER A 73 -9.05 -0.48 4.90
C SER A 73 -8.71 -1.90 5.34
N ILE A 74 -9.51 -2.49 6.22
CA ILE A 74 -9.23 -3.85 6.70
C ILE A 74 -9.16 -4.85 5.52
N GLU A 75 -9.89 -4.58 4.44
CA GLU A 75 -9.83 -5.26 3.16
C GLU A 75 -8.46 -5.11 2.48
N VAL A 76 -7.94 -3.89 2.33
CA VAL A 76 -6.58 -3.65 1.79
C VAL A 76 -5.53 -4.37 2.63
N LYS A 77 -5.58 -4.24 3.96
CA LYS A 77 -4.65 -4.90 4.89
C LYS A 77 -4.70 -6.41 4.74
N ARG A 78 -5.89 -7.00 4.63
CA ARG A 78 -6.08 -8.44 4.38
C ARG A 78 -5.51 -8.85 3.03
N PHE A 79 -5.72 -8.05 1.99
CA PHE A 79 -5.21 -8.36 0.66
C PHE A 79 -3.68 -8.31 0.60
N VAL A 80 -3.07 -7.25 1.15
CA VAL A 80 -1.60 -7.15 1.34
C VAL A 80 -1.07 -8.33 2.15
N SER A 81 -1.73 -8.69 3.26
CA SER A 81 -1.33 -9.82 4.09
C SER A 81 -1.41 -11.15 3.33
N CYS A 82 -2.45 -11.35 2.52
CA CYS A 82 -2.55 -12.54 1.68
C CYS A 82 -1.42 -12.61 0.66
N LEU A 83 -1.17 -11.52 -0.09
CA LEU A 83 -0.11 -11.46 -1.09
C LEU A 83 1.28 -11.69 -0.48
N THR A 84 1.58 -11.03 0.65
CA THR A 84 2.86 -11.24 1.36
C THR A 84 3.04 -12.67 1.86
N SER A 85 1.97 -13.34 2.33
CA SER A 85 2.02 -14.76 2.69
C SER A 85 2.30 -15.70 1.49
N LYS A 86 2.01 -15.23 0.27
CA LYS A 86 2.31 -15.91 -1.01
C LYS A 86 3.66 -15.48 -1.61
N GLY A 87 4.43 -14.70 -0.86
CA GLY A 87 5.78 -14.25 -1.24
C GLY A 87 5.78 -13.17 -2.32
N PHE A 88 4.73 -12.38 -2.44
CA PHE A 88 4.81 -11.08 -3.10
C PHE A 88 5.38 -10.05 -2.11
N ASP A 89 6.26 -9.16 -2.57
CA ASP A 89 6.52 -7.93 -1.83
C ASP A 89 5.43 -6.94 -2.25
N ALA A 90 4.39 -6.85 -1.43
CA ALA A 90 3.18 -6.09 -1.69
C ALA A 90 2.96 -5.08 -0.56
N ARG A 91 2.53 -3.87 -0.93
CA ARG A 91 2.28 -2.77 0.01
C ARG A 91 1.03 -2.02 -0.42
N SER A 92 0.33 -1.41 0.54
CA SER A 92 -0.65 -0.39 0.19
C SER A 92 0.08 0.78 -0.46
N VAL A 93 -0.42 1.20 -1.61
CA VAL A 93 0.11 2.30 -2.42
C VAL A 93 -1.03 3.20 -2.83
N GLY A 94 -0.69 4.28 -3.52
CA GLY A 94 -1.65 5.30 -3.88
C GLY A 94 -1.94 6.20 -2.69
N TRP A 95 -2.32 7.41 -3.04
CA TRP A 95 -2.54 8.53 -2.14
C TRP A 95 -3.62 8.22 -1.08
N ASP A 96 -4.60 7.38 -1.43
CA ASP A 96 -5.71 6.98 -0.53
C ASP A 96 -5.52 5.60 0.13
N ASN A 97 -4.36 4.95 -0.02
CA ASN A 97 -4.11 3.57 0.45
C ASN A 97 -5.10 2.51 -0.04
N ASN A 98 -5.95 2.81 -1.02
CA ASN A 98 -6.95 1.90 -1.56
C ASN A 98 -6.44 1.10 -2.77
N GLN A 99 -5.14 1.18 -3.03
CA GLN A 99 -4.45 0.38 -4.03
C GLN A 99 -3.37 -0.47 -3.37
N VAL A 100 -3.07 -1.60 -3.99
CA VAL A 100 -2.00 -2.50 -3.56
C VAL A 100 -1.02 -2.66 -4.71
N GLY A 101 0.18 -2.14 -4.49
CA GLY A 101 1.32 -2.28 -5.39
C GLY A 101 2.09 -3.55 -5.03
N VAL A 102 2.62 -4.20 -6.06
CA VAL A 102 3.57 -5.29 -5.94
C VAL A 102 4.89 -4.81 -6.50
N VAL A 103 6.01 -5.13 -5.84
CA VAL A 103 7.35 -4.75 -6.31
C VAL A 103 7.52 -5.12 -7.78
N GLU A 104 7.96 -4.16 -8.58
CA GLU A 104 8.27 -4.37 -9.98
C GLU A 104 9.53 -5.22 -10.07
N LEU A 105 9.50 -6.24 -10.92
CA LEU A 105 10.64 -7.09 -11.25
C LEU A 105 11.19 -6.79 -12.65
N ASP A 106 12.51 -6.84 -12.78
CA ASP A 106 13.21 -6.86 -14.06
C ASP A 106 13.01 -8.21 -14.80
N ALA A 107 13.57 -8.32 -16.00
CA ALA A 107 13.48 -9.55 -16.82
C ALA A 107 14.18 -10.78 -16.18
N ALA A 108 15.07 -10.56 -15.21
CA ALA A 108 15.76 -11.61 -14.46
C ALA A 108 15.03 -12.00 -13.16
N GLY A 109 13.94 -11.31 -12.82
CA GLY A 109 13.15 -11.54 -11.61
C GLY A 109 13.69 -10.85 -10.36
N ASN A 110 14.56 -9.85 -10.49
CA ASN A 110 15.03 -9.03 -9.37
C ASN A 110 14.20 -7.74 -9.27
N PRO A 111 14.11 -7.11 -8.09
CA PRO A 111 13.49 -5.79 -7.96
C PRO A 111 14.05 -4.78 -8.98
N ALA A 112 13.17 -4.09 -9.70
CA ALA A 112 13.54 -3.13 -10.72
C ALA A 112 14.16 -1.87 -10.09
N PRO A 113 15.39 -1.48 -10.48
CA PRO A 113 16.03 -0.30 -9.93
C PRO A 113 15.42 0.99 -10.49
N SER A 114 15.42 2.05 -9.68
CA SER A 114 15.11 3.40 -10.16
C SER A 114 16.27 3.95 -11.01
N GLU A 115 15.94 4.76 -12.00
CA GLU A 115 16.92 5.59 -12.70
C GLU A 115 17.27 6.80 -11.83
N ILE A 116 18.53 6.96 -11.46
CA ILE A 116 18.98 8.13 -10.71
C ILE A 116 19.32 9.26 -11.68
N ARG A 117 18.64 10.40 -11.52
CA ARG A 117 18.91 11.65 -12.23
C ARG A 117 19.39 12.71 -11.25
N TYR A 118 20.31 13.56 -11.68
CA TYR A 118 20.77 14.69 -10.88
C TYR A 118 20.22 15.97 -11.49
N LEU A 119 19.49 16.75 -10.70
CA LEU A 119 19.00 18.08 -11.08
C LEU A 119 20.17 19.09 -11.11
N GLU A 120 19.92 20.27 -11.71
CA GLU A 120 20.95 21.31 -11.85
C GLU A 120 21.51 21.81 -10.51
N ASP A 121 20.72 21.72 -9.43
CA ASP A 121 21.12 22.09 -8.07
C ASP A 121 21.86 20.97 -7.31
N GLY A 122 22.06 19.82 -7.95
CA GLY A 122 22.72 18.64 -7.37
C GLY A 122 21.78 17.70 -6.61
N THR A 123 20.47 17.96 -6.58
CA THR A 123 19.48 17.06 -5.99
C THR A 123 19.40 15.74 -6.75
N GLU A 124 19.40 14.63 -6.01
CA GLU A 124 19.22 13.27 -6.53
C GLU A 124 17.71 13.00 -6.69
N GLU A 125 17.26 12.80 -7.93
CA GLU A 125 15.89 12.42 -8.26
C GLU A 125 15.87 10.94 -8.68
N HIS A 126 14.98 10.17 -8.08
CA HIS A 126 14.76 8.77 -8.40
C HIS A 126 13.58 8.67 -9.37
N TYR A 127 13.88 8.46 -10.65
CA TYR A 127 12.90 8.36 -11.72
C TYR A 127 12.59 6.90 -12.03
N HIS A 128 11.32 6.59 -12.32
CA HIS A 128 10.92 5.25 -12.74
C HIS A 128 9.93 5.29 -13.90
N ALA A 129 10.10 4.35 -14.83
CA ALA A 129 9.16 4.10 -15.91
C ALA A 129 9.06 2.59 -16.16
N THR A 130 7.90 2.01 -15.85
CA THR A 130 7.64 0.58 -16.02
C THR A 130 7.74 0.17 -17.49
N PRO A 131 8.56 -0.86 -17.83
CA PRO A 131 8.69 -1.33 -19.20
C PRO A 131 7.40 -1.99 -19.70
N PRO A 132 6.70 -1.42 -20.71
CA PRO A 132 5.43 -1.95 -21.18
C PRO A 132 5.55 -3.35 -21.81
N GLU A 133 6.73 -3.73 -22.29
CA GLU A 133 7.03 -5.07 -22.80
C GLU A 133 7.09 -6.15 -21.71
N LEU A 134 7.43 -5.77 -20.47
CA LEU A 134 7.44 -6.68 -19.31
C LEU A 134 6.10 -6.66 -18.56
N TYR A 135 5.32 -5.59 -18.68
CA TYR A 135 4.04 -5.46 -18.00
C TYR A 135 2.92 -4.99 -18.95
N PRO A 136 2.57 -5.80 -19.98
CA PRO A 136 1.72 -5.37 -21.10
C PRO A 136 0.28 -5.01 -20.71
N HIS A 137 -0.20 -5.53 -19.57
CA HIS A 137 -1.56 -5.33 -19.08
C HIS A 137 -1.63 -4.40 -17.87
N VAL A 138 -0.49 -4.00 -17.30
CA VAL A 138 -0.44 -3.03 -16.20
C VAL A 138 -0.73 -1.65 -16.77
N LYS A 139 -1.62 -0.92 -16.08
CA LYS A 139 -2.01 0.46 -16.44
C LYS A 139 -1.63 1.50 -15.40
N SER A 140 -1.24 1.04 -14.21
CA SER A 140 -0.81 1.90 -13.13
C SER A 140 0.41 1.28 -12.44
N SER A 141 1.41 2.11 -12.25
CA SER A 141 2.67 1.79 -11.61
C SER A 141 3.25 3.06 -11.01
N GLY A 142 4.25 2.91 -10.16
CA GLY A 142 4.90 4.04 -9.53
C GLY A 142 6.26 3.67 -8.97
N GLY A 143 6.96 4.69 -8.51
CA GLY A 143 8.24 4.56 -7.83
C GLY A 143 8.17 5.26 -6.49
N ILE A 144 8.83 4.67 -5.50
CA ILE A 144 9.06 5.28 -4.20
C ILE A 144 10.55 5.38 -4.06
N GLY A 145 11.08 6.59 -4.19
CA GLY A 145 12.48 6.88 -4.00
C GLY A 145 12.67 7.73 -2.75
N ASN A 146 13.64 7.37 -1.94
CA ASN A 146 14.11 8.18 -0.83
C ASN A 146 15.64 8.24 -0.88
N SER A 147 16.17 9.41 -1.20
CA SER A 147 17.60 9.60 -1.40
C SER A 147 18.40 9.54 -0.09
N ILE A 148 17.74 9.68 1.07
CA ILE A 148 18.36 9.62 2.40
C ILE A 148 18.43 8.18 2.91
N THR A 149 17.29 7.47 2.94
CA THR A 149 17.23 6.06 3.38
C THR A 149 17.76 5.11 2.32
N LYS A 150 17.95 5.59 1.08
CA LYS A 150 18.27 4.78 -0.11
C LYS A 150 17.22 3.70 -0.35
N GLU A 151 15.97 3.98 0.03
CA GLU A 151 14.84 3.14 -0.32
C GLU A 151 14.45 3.44 -1.76
N ASP A 152 14.51 2.41 -2.59
CA ASP A 152 13.93 2.41 -3.94
C ASP A 152 12.96 1.24 -4.02
N TRP A 153 11.69 1.56 -4.15
CA TRP A 153 10.62 0.58 -4.28
C TRP A 153 9.71 0.95 -5.46
N ASN A 154 10.09 0.45 -6.62
CA ASN A 154 9.27 0.53 -7.83
C ASN A 154 8.22 -0.56 -7.78
N TYR A 155 6.99 -0.22 -8.19
CA TYR A 155 5.85 -1.13 -8.07
C TYR A 155 4.93 -1.04 -9.26
N VAL A 156 4.23 -2.14 -9.49
CA VAL A 156 3.14 -2.27 -10.46
C VAL A 156 1.85 -2.60 -9.74
N ILE A 157 0.74 -2.11 -10.28
CA ILE A 157 -0.60 -2.42 -9.78
C ILE A 157 -1.27 -3.36 -10.79
N PHE A 158 -1.45 -4.61 -10.38
CA PHE A 158 -2.35 -5.53 -11.08
C PHE A 158 -3.77 -5.23 -10.60
N ARG A 159 -4.68 -4.85 -11.50
CA ARG A 159 -6.08 -4.62 -11.13
C ARG A 159 -6.78 -5.95 -10.90
N THR A 160 -6.43 -6.94 -11.70
CA THR A 160 -6.82 -8.32 -11.47
C THR A 160 -5.68 -9.31 -11.73
N ALA A 161 -5.82 -10.56 -11.29
CA ALA A 161 -4.90 -11.65 -11.65
C ALA A 161 -4.68 -11.78 -13.17
N ALA A 162 -5.66 -11.39 -14.00
CA ALA A 162 -5.51 -11.41 -15.46
C ALA A 162 -4.41 -10.46 -15.98
N ASP A 163 -4.14 -9.37 -15.26
CA ASP A 163 -3.15 -8.37 -15.67
C ASP A 163 -1.70 -8.87 -15.48
N MET A 164 -1.52 -10.00 -14.80
CA MET A 164 -0.21 -10.64 -14.62
C MET A 164 0.22 -11.46 -15.84
N ALA A 165 -0.67 -11.67 -16.81
CA ALA A 165 -0.35 -12.41 -18.02
C ALA A 165 0.80 -11.74 -18.78
N GLY A 166 1.81 -12.52 -19.17
CA GLY A 166 2.98 -12.02 -19.89
C GLY A 166 3.98 -11.22 -19.04
N SER A 167 3.73 -11.05 -17.73
CA SER A 167 4.67 -10.38 -16.83
C SER A 167 5.62 -11.37 -16.14
N PRO A 168 6.69 -10.89 -15.47
CA PRO A 168 7.52 -11.71 -14.59
C PRO A 168 6.72 -12.47 -13.52
N TYR A 169 5.52 -11.99 -13.18
CA TYR A 169 4.62 -12.62 -12.22
C TYR A 169 3.63 -13.63 -12.81
N ALA A 170 3.66 -13.91 -14.11
CA ALA A 170 2.68 -14.80 -14.76
C ALA A 170 2.54 -16.18 -14.06
N SER A 171 3.62 -16.70 -13.49
CA SER A 171 3.60 -17.97 -12.73
C SER A 171 2.86 -17.90 -11.39
N LYS A 172 2.70 -16.71 -10.81
CA LYS A 172 1.98 -16.48 -9.55
C LYS A 172 0.53 -16.03 -9.74
N GLN A 173 0.02 -16.07 -10.97
CA GLN A 173 -1.35 -15.65 -11.30
C GLN A 173 -2.41 -16.36 -10.44
N SER A 174 -2.25 -17.66 -10.20
CA SER A 174 -3.19 -18.42 -9.36
C SER A 174 -3.14 -18.02 -7.88
N ASP A 175 -1.97 -17.62 -7.37
CA ASP A 175 -1.84 -17.15 -5.99
C ASP A 175 -2.49 -15.78 -5.81
N TYR A 176 -2.33 -14.89 -6.79
CA TYR A 176 -3.02 -13.59 -6.79
C TYR A 176 -4.54 -13.77 -6.85
N ALA A 177 -5.03 -14.61 -7.76
CA ALA A 177 -6.47 -14.92 -7.87
C ALA A 177 -7.05 -15.53 -6.58
N ALA A 178 -6.25 -16.34 -5.86
CA ALA A 178 -6.66 -16.86 -4.56
C ALA A 178 -6.80 -15.75 -3.50
N CYS A 179 -5.94 -14.72 -3.54
CA CYS A 179 -6.05 -13.57 -2.66
C CYS A 179 -7.24 -12.68 -3.00
N GLU A 180 -7.57 -12.50 -4.27
CA GLU A 180 -8.78 -11.79 -4.69
C GLU A 180 -10.03 -12.50 -4.17
N ALA A 181 -10.09 -13.83 -4.33
CA ALA A 181 -11.20 -14.63 -3.83
C ALA A 181 -11.30 -14.64 -2.29
N ALA A 182 -10.19 -14.43 -1.58
CA ALA A 182 -10.16 -14.37 -0.12
C ALA A 182 -10.61 -13.00 0.44
N VAL A 183 -10.61 -11.96 -0.39
CA VAL A 183 -11.03 -10.60 -0.02
C VAL A 183 -11.99 -10.06 -1.09
N PRO A 184 -13.20 -10.65 -1.23
CA PRO A 184 -14.11 -10.35 -2.34
C PRO A 184 -14.67 -8.92 -2.31
N ASP A 185 -14.63 -8.28 -1.15
CA ASP A 185 -15.08 -6.90 -0.95
C ASP A 185 -13.99 -5.86 -1.27
N PHE A 186 -12.77 -6.32 -1.63
CA PHE A 186 -11.69 -5.45 -2.10
C PHE A 186 -11.63 -5.43 -3.63
N SER A 187 -11.52 -4.23 -4.20
CA SER A 187 -11.13 -4.06 -5.60
C SER A 187 -10.15 -2.89 -5.73
N GLN A 188 -9.13 -3.07 -6.56
CA GLN A 188 -8.12 -2.04 -6.82
C GLN A 188 -8.80 -0.76 -7.38
N SER A 189 -8.59 0.38 -6.71
CA SER A 189 -9.08 1.67 -7.18
C SER A 189 -8.48 2.04 -8.55
N THR A 190 -9.30 2.62 -9.43
CA THR A 190 -8.88 3.06 -10.77
C THR A 190 -8.64 4.56 -10.89
N LEU A 191 -8.88 5.35 -9.84
CA LEU A 191 -8.77 6.81 -9.86
C LEU A 191 -7.44 7.28 -9.28
N SER A 192 -6.79 8.25 -9.92
CA SER A 192 -5.63 8.93 -9.34
C SER A 192 -6.05 9.94 -8.27
N ALA A 193 -5.09 10.40 -7.45
CA ALA A 193 -5.29 11.51 -6.54
C ALA A 193 -5.82 12.77 -7.24
N GLU A 194 -5.31 13.04 -8.45
CA GLU A 194 -5.70 14.21 -9.24
C GLU A 194 -7.14 14.09 -9.73
N ASP A 195 -7.59 12.88 -10.09
CA ASP A 195 -8.99 12.63 -10.46
C ASP A 195 -9.93 12.87 -9.27
N LYS A 196 -9.50 12.59 -8.04
CA LYS A 196 -10.29 12.85 -6.82
C LYS A 196 -10.35 14.33 -6.48
N ASP A 197 -9.21 15.01 -6.46
CA ASP A 197 -9.13 16.45 -6.22
C ASP A 197 -9.99 17.23 -7.23
N ALA A 198 -9.99 16.83 -8.51
CA ALA A 198 -10.77 17.48 -9.57
C ALA A 198 -12.29 17.31 -9.41
N ASN A 199 -12.75 16.26 -8.71
CA ASN A 199 -14.17 15.94 -8.54
C ASN A 199 -14.65 16.10 -7.08
N ALA A 200 -13.82 16.65 -6.19
CA ALA A 200 -14.15 16.86 -4.78
C ALA A 200 -15.36 17.78 -4.60
N SER A 201 -16.32 17.36 -3.78
CA SER A 201 -17.48 18.19 -3.42
C SER A 201 -17.06 19.35 -2.50
N GLU A 202 -17.87 20.42 -2.41
CA GLU A 202 -17.56 21.53 -1.50
C GLU A 202 -17.62 21.10 -0.03
N GLU A 203 -18.48 20.12 0.28
CA GLU A 203 -18.58 19.47 1.58
C GLU A 203 -17.28 18.74 1.95
N ASP A 204 -16.71 17.97 1.01
CA ASP A 204 -15.44 17.26 1.22
C ASP A 204 -14.32 18.27 1.48
N LYS A 205 -14.19 19.30 0.65
CA LYS A 205 -13.17 20.36 0.82
C LYS A 205 -13.28 21.04 2.18
N ALA A 206 -14.50 21.36 2.62
CA ALA A 206 -14.73 21.98 3.91
C ALA A 206 -14.37 21.04 5.08
N SER A 207 -14.67 19.75 4.95
CA SER A 207 -14.34 18.75 5.97
C SER A 207 -12.82 18.55 6.12
N VAL A 208 -12.07 18.51 5.01
CA VAL A 208 -10.59 18.43 5.01
C VAL A 208 -9.98 19.68 5.62
N LEU A 209 -10.50 20.87 5.27
CA LEU A 209 -10.07 22.12 5.88
C LEU A 209 -10.31 22.12 7.40
N GLN A 210 -11.47 21.64 7.85
CA GLN A 210 -11.77 21.53 9.28
C GLN A 210 -10.82 20.56 9.97
N TYR A 211 -10.55 19.41 9.35
CA TYR A 211 -9.58 18.44 9.87
C TYR A 211 -8.18 19.04 10.04
N ALA A 212 -7.70 19.80 9.05
CA ALA A 212 -6.42 20.51 9.13
C ALA A 212 -6.38 21.53 10.28
N GLN A 213 -7.48 22.25 10.51
CA GLN A 213 -7.62 23.19 11.61
C GLN A 213 -7.65 22.50 12.98
N ASP A 214 -8.37 21.39 13.10
CA ASP A 214 -8.47 20.61 14.34
C ASP A 214 -7.12 19.99 14.71
N ALA A 215 -6.37 19.50 13.73
CA ALA A 215 -5.02 19.00 13.95
C ALA A 215 -4.06 20.11 14.42
N ARG A 216 -4.14 21.31 13.83
CA ARG A 216 -3.40 22.48 14.35
C ARG A 216 -3.79 22.83 15.78
N ALA A 217 -5.07 22.74 16.14
CA ALA A 217 -5.55 22.99 17.50
C ALA A 217 -5.00 21.96 18.51
N LYS A 218 -4.66 20.74 18.07
CA LYS A 218 -3.97 19.71 18.87
C LYS A 218 -2.44 19.90 18.94
N GLY A 219 -1.89 20.92 18.29
CA GLY A 219 -0.47 21.28 18.36
C GLY A 219 0.37 20.87 17.14
N PHE A 220 -0.24 20.36 16.07
CA PHE A 220 0.45 20.04 14.82
C PHE A 220 0.54 21.29 13.92
N SER A 221 1.33 22.28 14.35
CA SER A 221 1.45 23.59 13.68
C SER A 221 2.04 23.54 12.27
N TRP A 222 2.66 22.43 11.89
CA TRP A 222 3.23 22.20 10.56
C TRP A 222 2.17 21.82 9.51
N ILE A 223 0.92 21.53 9.91
CA ILE A 223 -0.16 21.23 8.99
C ILE A 223 -0.61 22.52 8.30
N ALA A 224 -0.49 22.54 6.98
CA ALA A 224 -1.03 23.60 6.14
C ALA A 224 -2.51 23.34 5.82
N ASP A 225 -3.23 24.42 5.49
CA ASP A 225 -4.56 24.27 4.89
C ASP A 225 -4.43 23.65 3.49
N PRO A 226 -5.36 22.76 3.09
CA PRO A 226 -5.38 22.23 1.72
C PRO A 226 -5.54 23.38 0.72
N SER A 227 -4.88 23.25 -0.43
CA SER A 227 -4.82 24.32 -1.44
C SER A 227 -5.82 24.10 -2.57
N GLY A 228 -6.13 25.13 -3.37
CA GLY A 228 -7.07 24.99 -4.48
C GLY A 228 -6.65 24.00 -5.58
N GLU A 229 -5.35 23.71 -5.71
CA GLU A 229 -4.84 22.70 -6.64
C GLU A 229 -4.95 21.27 -6.08
N HIS A 230 -4.98 21.14 -4.75
CA HIS A 230 -5.09 19.87 -4.04
C HIS A 230 -5.99 20.02 -2.81
N PRO A 231 -7.32 20.21 -3.00
CA PRO A 231 -8.19 20.67 -1.94
C PRO A 231 -8.58 19.57 -0.94
N LEU A 232 -8.25 18.32 -1.24
CA LEU A 232 -8.37 17.23 -0.27
C LEU A 232 -7.05 16.90 0.41
N THR A 233 -5.93 17.51 0.04
CA THR A 233 -4.60 17.03 0.44
C THR A 233 -3.96 17.80 1.60
N ILE A 234 -3.43 17.08 2.58
CA ILE A 234 -2.42 17.52 3.55
C ILE A 234 -1.04 16.99 3.16
N VAL A 235 -0.12 17.91 2.84
CA VAL A 235 1.28 17.57 2.60
C VAL A 235 2.02 17.51 3.93
N ILE A 236 2.57 16.34 4.25
CA ILE A 236 3.53 16.17 5.33
C ILE A 236 4.85 16.76 4.84
N PRO A 237 5.50 17.66 5.60
CA PRO A 237 6.84 18.14 5.27
C PRO A 237 7.93 17.16 5.70
N ASN A 238 8.97 17.01 4.88
CA ASN A 238 10.15 16.20 5.21
C ASN A 238 11.01 16.72 6.38
N THR A 239 10.67 17.91 6.89
CA THR A 239 11.28 18.50 8.09
C THR A 239 10.62 18.05 9.39
N VAL A 240 9.47 17.36 9.33
CA VAL A 240 8.76 16.87 10.53
C VAL A 240 9.41 15.58 11.03
N PRO A 241 9.77 15.48 12.33
CA PRO A 241 10.33 14.26 12.91
C PRO A 241 9.35 13.08 12.87
N GLU A 242 9.88 11.85 12.71
CA GLU A 242 9.09 10.61 12.66
C GLU A 242 8.11 10.48 13.83
N GLU A 243 8.58 10.81 15.04
CA GLU A 243 7.78 10.74 16.27
C GLU A 243 6.57 11.68 16.26
N ASP A 244 6.71 12.86 15.66
CA ASP A 244 5.63 13.83 15.53
C ASP A 244 4.62 13.38 14.49
N VAL A 245 5.06 12.76 13.39
CA VAL A 245 4.16 12.19 12.37
C VAL A 245 3.41 10.98 12.92
N ARG A 246 4.08 10.09 13.65
CA ARG A 246 3.41 8.97 14.36
C ARG A 246 2.41 9.48 15.39
N ARG A 247 2.73 10.54 16.14
CA ARG A 247 1.80 11.17 17.07
C ARG A 247 0.60 11.76 16.33
N PHE A 248 0.82 12.42 15.20
CA PHE A 248 -0.24 12.98 14.37
C PHE A 248 -1.25 11.92 13.94
N PHE A 249 -0.79 10.84 13.30
CA PHE A 249 -1.70 9.77 12.85
C PHE A 249 -2.46 9.11 14.00
N LYS A 250 -1.87 9.08 15.20
CA LYS A 250 -2.52 8.54 16.39
C LYS A 250 -3.58 9.49 16.98
N GLU A 251 -3.29 10.78 17.05
CA GLU A 251 -4.16 11.77 17.71
C GLU A 251 -5.17 12.42 16.77
N CYS A 252 -4.93 12.33 15.47
CA CYS A 252 -5.80 12.80 14.39
C CYS A 252 -6.06 11.63 13.43
N PRO A 253 -6.93 10.68 13.80
CA PRO A 253 -7.41 9.71 12.82
C PRO A 253 -8.31 10.41 11.81
N ALA A 254 -8.14 10.11 10.52
CA ALA A 254 -8.95 10.70 9.44
C ALA A 254 -10.45 10.35 9.58
N ASN A 255 -10.76 9.14 10.08
CA ASN A 255 -12.12 8.60 10.14
C ASN A 255 -12.86 8.85 8.81
N ASP A 256 -14.07 9.41 8.86
CA ASP A 256 -14.93 9.73 7.70
C ASP A 256 -14.47 10.99 6.93
N THR A 257 -13.29 11.56 7.22
CA THR A 257 -12.81 12.76 6.53
C THR A 257 -12.07 12.38 5.24
N PRO A 258 -12.40 12.96 4.08
CA PRO A 258 -11.78 12.70 2.78
C PRO A 258 -10.32 13.23 2.60
N VAL A 259 -9.50 13.28 3.67
CA VAL A 259 -8.30 14.15 3.82
C VAL A 259 -6.96 13.57 3.38
N ILE A 260 -6.56 13.63 2.12
CA ILE A 260 -5.44 12.85 1.56
C ILE A 260 -4.03 13.22 2.05
N PHE A 261 -3.15 12.24 2.33
CA PHE A 261 -1.80 12.50 2.90
C PHE A 261 -0.70 12.35 1.85
N ALA A 262 0.03 13.44 1.63
CA ALA A 262 1.13 13.49 0.67
C ALA A 262 2.49 13.53 1.36
N TRP A 263 3.45 12.78 0.83
CA TRP A 263 4.85 12.81 1.26
C TRP A 263 5.67 13.45 0.14
N ASN A 264 6.09 14.71 0.34
CA ASN A 264 6.95 15.40 -0.61
C ASN A 264 8.36 15.61 -0.02
N GLY A 265 9.37 15.12 -0.73
CA GLY A 265 10.78 15.25 -0.39
C GLY A 265 11.38 14.02 0.29
N ASP A 266 12.67 14.11 0.61
CA ASP A 266 13.42 13.02 1.23
C ASP A 266 13.26 13.02 2.75
N TYR A 267 12.74 11.92 3.28
CA TYR A 267 12.51 11.73 4.71
C TYR A 267 13.67 10.97 5.35
N PRO A 268 14.10 11.33 6.58
CA PRO A 268 15.14 10.56 7.29
C PRO A 268 14.62 9.24 7.88
N TYR A 269 13.40 8.82 7.51
CA TYR A 269 12.73 7.62 7.98
C TYR A 269 11.85 7.01 6.88
N ASP A 270 11.48 5.74 7.08
CA ASP A 270 10.58 4.99 6.21
C ASP A 270 9.14 5.49 6.42
N THR A 271 8.61 6.21 5.43
CA THR A 271 7.27 6.81 5.47
C THR A 271 6.16 5.74 5.44
N PHE A 272 6.42 4.57 4.84
CA PHE A 272 5.49 3.43 4.83
C PHE A 272 5.39 2.79 6.20
N ALA A 273 6.51 2.56 6.88
CA ALA A 273 6.52 2.04 8.23
C ALA A 273 5.83 2.98 9.23
N VAL A 274 5.84 4.29 8.96
CA VAL A 274 5.09 5.28 9.76
C VAL A 274 3.59 5.18 9.49
N GLN A 275 3.19 5.17 8.22
CA GLN A 275 1.79 5.13 7.79
C GLN A 275 1.10 3.78 8.11
N GLN A 276 1.80 2.66 8.03
CA GLN A 276 1.24 1.33 8.29
C GLN A 276 1.14 0.98 9.79
N ALA A 277 1.88 1.67 10.66
CA ALA A 277 1.88 1.39 12.10
C ALA A 277 0.68 1.99 12.86
N MET A 278 -0.31 2.51 12.13
CA MET A 278 -1.62 2.94 12.67
C MET A 278 -2.38 1.69 13.14
N ASN A 279 -2.20 1.36 14.42
CA ASN A 279 -2.87 0.28 15.17
C ASN A 279 -3.41 0.83 16.50
#